data_AF-A0AA89BZ99-F1
#
_entry.id   AF-A0AA89BZ99-F1
#
_cell.length_a   1.000
_cell.length_b   1.000
_cell.length_c   1.000
_cell.angle_alpha   90.00
_cell.angle_beta   90.00
_cell.angle_gamma   90.00
#
_symmetry.space_group_name_H-M   'P 1'
#
loop_
_entity.id
_entity.type
_entity.pdbx_description
1 polymer ?
#
loop_
_entity_poly.entity_id
_entity_poly.type
_entity_poly.pdbx_seq_one_letter_code
_entity_poly.pdbx_strand_id
1 'polypeptide(L)'
;WKLIFKATSGAPFGVYDLYTSSRTLNEYNTTAMQLDNQLLQHYKSDFLNTWKNNNVTRVKVSVYKDSMEKMYMIFDGTGSDNEDWFTGSKLLNSSFQDIDEMRSNAKHFSVRGDDTSGVVRRFFINRRYAGCAGDNGWLVVTDANKPTKCDVDKVTVATVFYSTKNAYDMYNNCDCSCNTNTTYITLNDTEALQQKLEELRQILKVYRNATSKYTRTKISAPDHRPSATGMGVVLGMGILTFSAFIVVIPDLPVLYRHFYVFNLFKEKKR
;
A
#
# COMPACT_ATOMS: atom_id res chain seq x y z
N TRP A 1 12.65 -2.86 9.83
CA TRP A 1 12.81 -4.29 9.47
C TRP A 1 13.33 -4.37 8.04
N LYS A 2 14.22 -5.31 7.73
CA LYS A 2 14.69 -5.62 6.37
C LYS A 2 14.05 -6.93 5.93
N LEU A 3 13.42 -6.97 4.75
CA LEU A 3 12.92 -8.22 4.18
C LEU A 3 14.12 -9.04 3.69
N ILE A 4 14.24 -10.27 4.17
CA ILE A 4 15.35 -11.18 3.81
C ILE A 4 14.86 -12.49 3.21
N PHE A 5 13.60 -12.84 3.48
CA PHE A 5 12.96 -14.05 2.97
C PHE A 5 11.44 -13.84 2.90
N LYS A 6 10.80 -14.37 1.86
CA LYS A 6 9.33 -14.43 1.73
C LYS A 6 8.92 -15.79 1.18
N ALA A 7 8.18 -16.55 1.98
CA ALA A 7 7.40 -17.69 1.51
C ALA A 7 6.05 -17.18 1.00
N THR A 8 5.64 -17.62 -0.19
CA THR A 8 4.45 -17.10 -0.88
C THR A 8 3.48 -18.25 -1.09
N SER A 9 2.28 -18.18 -0.50
CA SER A 9 1.23 -19.15 -0.78
C SER A 9 0.89 -19.12 -2.28
N GLY A 10 0.82 -20.29 -2.91
CA GLY A 10 0.57 -20.42 -4.35
C GLY A 10 1.83 -20.51 -5.22
N ALA A 11 3.01 -20.29 -4.65
CA ALA A 11 4.27 -20.49 -5.35
C ALA A 11 4.69 -21.99 -5.36
N PRO A 12 5.68 -22.38 -6.20
CA PRO A 12 6.21 -23.75 -6.19
C PRO A 12 6.71 -24.19 -4.81
N PHE A 13 6.71 -25.50 -4.55
CA PHE A 13 7.35 -26.07 -3.36
C PHE A 13 8.86 -25.79 -3.32
N GLY A 14 9.46 -26.01 -2.14
CA GLY A 14 10.89 -25.82 -1.89
C GLY A 14 11.17 -24.57 -1.06
N VAL A 15 10.23 -24.13 -0.22
CA VAL A 15 10.41 -23.03 0.73
C VAL A 15 11.61 -23.28 1.63
N TYR A 16 11.69 -24.45 2.26
CA TYR A 16 12.77 -24.77 3.20
C TYR A 16 14.12 -24.97 2.50
N ASP A 17 14.13 -25.62 1.33
CA ASP A 17 15.35 -25.82 0.54
C ASP A 17 15.91 -24.48 0.04
N LEU A 18 15.04 -23.58 -0.42
CA LEU A 18 15.44 -22.22 -0.77
C LEU A 18 15.99 -21.50 0.46
N TYR A 19 15.29 -21.57 1.60
CA TYR A 19 15.67 -20.90 2.84
C TYR A 19 17.07 -21.31 3.33
N THR A 20 17.38 -22.62 3.31
CA THR A 20 18.61 -23.19 3.86
C THR A 20 19.78 -23.23 2.87
N SER A 21 19.52 -23.26 1.56
CA SER A 21 20.59 -23.30 0.54
C SER A 21 21.40 -21.99 0.48
N SER A 22 22.51 -21.97 -0.27
CA SER A 22 23.24 -20.72 -0.55
C SER A 22 22.62 -19.88 -1.67
N ARG A 23 21.52 -20.32 -2.28
CA ARG A 23 20.91 -19.65 -3.43
C ARG A 23 20.15 -18.40 -3.00
N THR A 24 20.27 -17.33 -3.77
CA THR A 24 19.37 -16.17 -3.70
C THR A 24 18.25 -16.32 -4.73
N LEU A 25 17.12 -15.65 -4.48
CA LEU A 25 16.00 -15.64 -5.40
C LEU A 25 15.29 -14.30 -5.36
N ASN A 26 15.10 -13.69 -6.53
CA ASN A 26 14.35 -12.44 -6.68
C ASN A 26 14.89 -11.24 -5.87
N GLU A 27 16.18 -11.23 -5.50
CA GLU A 27 16.77 -10.19 -4.63
C GLU A 27 16.63 -8.76 -5.18
N TYR A 28 16.70 -8.60 -6.51
CA TYR A 28 16.55 -7.31 -7.20
C TYR A 28 15.16 -7.10 -7.81
N ASN A 29 14.21 -7.99 -7.55
CA ASN A 29 12.86 -7.93 -8.07
C ASN A 29 11.94 -7.24 -7.06
N THR A 30 11.62 -5.97 -7.30
CA THR A 30 10.80 -5.15 -6.39
C THR A 30 9.36 -5.66 -6.26
N THR A 31 8.83 -6.37 -7.26
CA THR A 31 7.52 -7.02 -7.20
C THR A 31 7.55 -8.21 -6.23
N ALA A 32 8.63 -9.00 -6.23
CA ALA A 32 8.80 -10.10 -5.29
C ALA A 32 8.94 -9.62 -3.84
N MET A 33 9.43 -8.39 -3.64
CA MET A 33 9.57 -7.78 -2.32
C MET A 33 8.26 -7.21 -1.76
N GLN A 34 7.24 -7.00 -2.59
CA GLN A 34 5.92 -6.58 -2.10
C GLN A 34 5.36 -7.65 -1.16
N LEU A 35 4.73 -7.22 -0.06
CA LEU A 35 4.16 -8.10 0.96
C LEU A 35 2.75 -8.57 0.56
N ASP A 36 2.64 -9.04 -0.67
CA ASP A 36 1.47 -9.63 -1.28
C ASP A 36 1.84 -10.90 -2.06
N ASN A 37 0.84 -11.50 -2.71
CA ASN A 37 0.96 -12.67 -3.57
C ASN A 37 0.70 -12.35 -5.05
N GLN A 38 0.88 -11.10 -5.50
CA GLN A 38 0.73 -10.74 -6.93
C GLN A 38 1.75 -11.50 -7.79
N LEU A 39 2.97 -11.65 -7.28
CA LEU A 39 3.96 -12.55 -7.84
C LEU A 39 4.00 -13.86 -7.03
N LEU A 40 3.55 -14.95 -7.65
CA LEU A 40 3.56 -16.30 -7.08
C LEU A 40 4.96 -16.94 -7.12
N GLN A 41 5.94 -16.23 -6.55
CA GLN A 41 7.30 -16.72 -6.33
C GLN A 41 7.78 -16.34 -4.93
N HIS A 42 8.74 -17.10 -4.43
CA HIS A 42 9.44 -16.78 -3.20
C HIS A 42 10.46 -15.66 -3.40
N TYR A 43 10.91 -15.09 -2.29
CA TYR A 43 12.00 -14.14 -2.24
C TYR A 43 13.04 -14.61 -1.24
N LYS A 44 14.32 -14.47 -1.59
CA LYS A 44 15.45 -14.67 -0.68
C LYS A 44 16.60 -13.74 -1.04
N SER A 45 17.03 -12.93 -0.09
CA SER A 45 18.22 -12.08 -0.17
C SER A 45 19.47 -12.84 0.28
N ASP A 46 20.63 -12.45 -0.25
CA ASP A 46 21.94 -12.93 0.19
C ASP A 46 22.24 -12.64 1.67
N PHE A 47 21.52 -11.68 2.27
CA PHE A 47 21.62 -11.39 3.70
C PHE A 47 21.40 -12.64 4.57
N LEU A 48 20.50 -13.54 4.15
CA LEU A 48 20.23 -14.77 4.88
C LEU A 48 21.44 -15.72 4.87
N ASN A 49 22.24 -15.73 3.79
CA ASN A 49 23.44 -16.55 3.67
C ASN A 49 24.59 -16.05 4.55
N THR A 50 24.57 -14.77 4.92
CA THR A 50 25.59 -14.10 5.74
C THR A 50 25.11 -13.83 7.16
N TRP A 51 24.04 -14.50 7.62
CA TRP A 51 23.37 -14.26 8.91
C TRP A 51 24.33 -14.05 10.09
N LYS A 52 25.27 -14.98 10.30
CA LYS A 52 26.24 -14.94 11.40
C LYS A 52 27.15 -13.71 11.37
N ASN A 53 27.42 -13.18 10.17
CA ASN A 53 28.27 -12.00 9.99
C ASN A 53 27.48 -10.69 10.18
N ASN A 54 26.15 -10.74 10.16
CA ASN A 54 25.29 -9.57 10.17
C ASN A 54 24.81 -9.14 11.57
N ASN A 55 25.27 -9.79 12.65
CA ASN A 55 24.90 -9.49 14.04
C ASN A 55 23.39 -9.27 14.24
N VAL A 56 22.58 -10.24 13.77
CA VAL A 56 21.12 -10.16 13.87
C VAL A 56 20.72 -10.16 15.34
N THR A 57 20.00 -9.13 15.78
CA THR A 57 19.52 -9.00 17.17
C THR A 57 18.03 -9.27 17.31
N ARG A 58 17.25 -9.00 16.27
CA ARG A 58 15.80 -9.26 16.25
C ARG A 58 15.36 -9.81 14.91
N VAL A 59 14.46 -10.77 14.95
CA VAL A 59 13.84 -11.35 13.76
C VAL A 59 12.33 -11.19 13.87
N LYS A 60 11.68 -10.71 12.81
CA LYS A 60 10.21 -10.61 12.74
C LYS A 60 9.68 -11.59 11.71
N VAL A 61 8.74 -12.42 12.13
CA VAL A 61 7.88 -13.20 11.23
C VAL A 61 6.53 -12.50 11.15
N SER A 62 5.99 -12.40 9.95
CA SER A 62 4.68 -11.77 9.73
C SER A 62 3.98 -12.46 8.58
N VAL A 63 2.67 -12.68 8.73
CA VAL A 63 1.83 -13.21 7.65
C VAL A 63 0.97 -12.08 7.13
N TYR A 64 1.01 -11.89 5.81
CA TYR A 64 0.21 -10.89 5.10
C TYR A 64 -0.86 -11.60 4.28
N LYS A 65 -2.10 -11.10 4.37
CA LYS A 65 -3.22 -11.50 3.51
C LYS A 65 -3.99 -10.23 3.14
N ASP A 66 -4.34 -10.09 1.86
CA ASP A 66 -5.01 -8.90 1.32
C ASP A 66 -4.23 -7.61 1.63
N SER A 67 -2.89 -7.67 1.50
CA SER A 67 -1.95 -6.58 1.81
C SER A 67 -1.98 -6.07 3.26
N MET A 68 -2.62 -6.79 4.17
CA MET A 68 -2.66 -6.48 5.60
C MET A 68 -1.86 -7.49 6.42
N GLU A 69 -1.09 -7.02 7.40
CA GLU A 69 -0.43 -7.87 8.39
C GLU A 69 -1.50 -8.51 9.30
N LYS A 70 -1.64 -9.84 9.25
CA LYS A 70 -2.66 -10.59 10.00
C LYS A 70 -2.15 -11.11 11.33
N MET A 71 -0.86 -11.44 11.38
CA MET A 71 -0.18 -11.81 12.62
C MET A 71 1.30 -11.47 12.53
N TYR A 72 1.93 -11.36 13.70
CA TYR A 72 3.38 -11.22 13.79
C TYR A 72 3.93 -11.94 15.01
N MET A 73 5.21 -12.30 14.93
CA MET A 73 6.04 -12.76 16.04
C MET A 73 7.41 -12.12 15.92
N ILE A 74 7.99 -11.73 17.05
CA ILE A 74 9.33 -11.14 17.16
C ILE A 74 10.18 -12.04 18.03
N PHE A 75 11.37 -12.37 17.54
CA PHE A 75 12.32 -13.27 18.18
C PHE A 75 13.65 -12.57 18.48
N ASP A 76 14.35 -13.08 19.48
CA ASP A 76 15.74 -12.75 19.78
C ASP A 76 16.68 -13.49 18.80
N GLY A 77 17.27 -12.73 17.88
CA GLY A 77 18.24 -13.24 16.91
C GLY A 77 19.67 -13.34 17.45
N THR A 78 19.92 -12.85 18.67
CA THR A 78 21.29 -12.75 19.19
C THR A 78 21.92 -14.14 19.31
N GLY A 79 23.13 -14.29 18.76
CA GLY A 79 23.90 -15.53 18.80
C GLY A 79 23.27 -16.69 18.02
N SER A 80 22.26 -16.44 17.17
CA SER A 80 21.55 -17.46 16.40
C SER A 80 22.18 -17.66 15.01
N ASP A 81 21.77 -18.73 14.34
CA ASP A 81 21.89 -18.89 12.89
C ASP A 81 20.53 -18.74 12.21
N ASN A 82 20.43 -19.14 10.93
CA ASN A 82 19.20 -19.08 10.17
C ASN A 82 18.19 -20.19 10.54
N GLU A 83 18.55 -21.23 11.27
CA GLU A 83 17.62 -22.32 11.62
C GLU A 83 17.19 -22.31 13.09
N ASP A 84 18.05 -21.85 14.02
CA ASP A 84 17.81 -21.96 15.47
C ASP A 84 17.11 -20.73 16.11
N TRP A 85 16.96 -19.62 15.38
CA TRP A 85 16.32 -18.40 15.89
C TRP A 85 14.80 -18.54 16.09
N PHE A 86 14.15 -19.39 15.30
CA PHE A 86 12.70 -19.55 15.28
C PHE A 86 12.26 -20.61 16.30
N THR A 87 12.44 -20.30 17.58
CA THR A 87 12.14 -21.22 18.69
C THR A 87 11.33 -20.51 19.78
N GLY A 88 10.59 -21.30 20.56
CA GLY A 88 9.77 -20.75 21.65
C GLY A 88 10.57 -20.03 22.73
N SER A 89 11.80 -20.47 23.02
CA SER A 89 12.68 -19.79 23.99
C SER A 89 13.18 -18.42 23.51
N LYS A 90 13.26 -18.22 22.20
CA LYS A 90 13.67 -16.94 21.58
C LYS A 90 12.50 -16.03 21.27
N LEU A 91 11.24 -16.46 21.43
CA LEU A 91 10.08 -15.61 21.20
C LEU A 91 9.98 -14.50 22.26
N LEU A 92 10.03 -13.25 21.81
CA LEU A 92 9.99 -12.03 22.63
C LEU A 92 8.61 -11.37 22.64
N ASN A 93 7.89 -11.41 21.53
CA ASN A 93 6.58 -10.78 21.39
C ASN A 93 5.77 -11.44 20.27
N SER A 94 4.44 -11.43 20.38
CA SER A 94 3.51 -12.03 19.42
C SER A 94 2.18 -11.29 19.38
N SER A 95 1.46 -11.37 18.26
CA SER A 95 0.06 -10.98 18.19
C SER A 95 -0.90 -12.01 18.83
N PHE A 96 -0.43 -13.23 19.09
CA PHE A 96 -1.22 -14.28 19.76
C PHE A 96 -1.06 -14.14 21.28
N GLN A 97 -2.19 -14.08 22.00
CA GLN A 97 -2.21 -13.82 23.44
C GLN A 97 -1.88 -15.06 24.27
N ASP A 98 -2.09 -16.25 23.73
CA ASP A 98 -1.95 -17.53 24.44
C ASP A 98 -0.59 -18.22 24.22
N ILE A 99 0.21 -17.72 23.27
CA ILE A 99 1.40 -18.44 22.80
C ILE A 99 2.47 -18.55 23.89
N ASP A 100 2.62 -17.54 24.75
CA ASP A 100 3.64 -17.57 25.81
C ASP A 100 3.33 -18.63 26.88
N GLU A 101 2.06 -18.84 27.18
CA GLU A 101 1.61 -19.89 28.12
C GLU A 101 1.65 -21.28 27.49
N MET A 102 1.40 -21.37 26.18
CA MET A 102 1.16 -22.65 25.50
C MET A 102 2.38 -23.18 24.73
N ARG A 103 3.37 -22.35 24.41
CA ARG A 103 4.54 -22.73 23.58
C ARG A 103 5.38 -23.85 24.18
N SER A 104 5.38 -24.04 25.50
CA SER A 104 6.08 -25.15 26.15
C SER A 104 5.49 -26.52 25.81
N ASN A 105 4.24 -26.57 25.35
CA ASN A 105 3.57 -27.80 24.91
C ASN A 105 3.89 -28.15 23.44
N ALA A 106 4.53 -27.23 22.71
CA ALA A 106 4.82 -27.40 21.31
C ALA A 106 5.77 -28.58 21.10
N LYS A 107 5.40 -29.48 20.18
CA LYS A 107 6.30 -30.53 19.71
C LYS A 107 7.29 -29.96 18.69
N HIS A 108 6.79 -29.05 17.86
CA HIS A 108 7.51 -28.33 16.84
C HIS A 108 7.31 -26.83 17.05
N PHE A 109 8.42 -26.14 17.19
CA PHE A 109 8.56 -24.70 17.10
C PHE A 109 9.92 -24.45 16.46
N SER A 110 9.99 -24.64 15.14
CA SER A 110 11.26 -24.59 14.40
C SER A 110 11.07 -24.33 12.91
N VAL A 111 12.13 -23.80 12.27
CA VAL A 111 12.17 -23.60 10.81
C VAL A 111 11.97 -24.93 10.08
N ARG A 112 12.68 -25.98 10.53
CA ARG A 112 12.63 -27.32 9.93
C ARG A 112 11.27 -28.00 10.09
N GLY A 113 10.59 -27.79 11.23
CA GLY A 113 9.28 -28.34 11.54
C GLY A 113 9.22 -29.88 11.55
N ASP A 114 8.24 -30.46 10.86
CA ASP A 114 8.09 -31.92 10.69
C ASP A 114 8.39 -32.32 9.24
N ASP A 115 9.21 -33.35 9.08
CA ASP A 115 9.64 -33.93 7.80
C ASP A 115 9.56 -35.47 7.83
N THR A 116 8.68 -36.00 8.67
CA THR A 116 8.52 -37.44 8.86
C THR A 116 7.36 -37.99 8.03
N SER A 117 7.51 -39.24 7.55
CA SER A 117 6.41 -40.10 7.10
C SER A 117 5.32 -39.44 6.25
N GLY A 118 5.70 -38.78 5.16
CA GLY A 118 4.75 -38.21 4.19
C GLY A 118 4.18 -36.84 4.56
N VAL A 119 4.60 -36.25 5.69
CA VAL A 119 4.21 -34.89 6.11
C VAL A 119 5.43 -33.97 6.00
N VAL A 120 5.27 -32.81 5.37
CA VAL A 120 6.33 -31.80 5.23
C VAL A 120 5.77 -30.44 5.66
N ARG A 121 5.97 -30.12 6.94
CA ARG A 121 5.49 -28.91 7.60
C ARG A 121 6.70 -28.10 8.04
N ARG A 122 6.94 -26.96 7.40
CA ARG A 122 8.05 -26.03 7.64
C ARG A 122 7.55 -24.81 8.40
N PHE A 123 8.47 -24.06 9.02
CA PHE A 123 8.14 -22.91 9.87
C PHE A 123 6.94 -23.21 10.76
N PHE A 124 7.06 -24.32 11.49
CA PHE A 124 5.92 -24.98 12.10
C PHE A 124 5.88 -24.66 13.59
N ILE A 125 4.75 -24.13 14.05
CA ILE A 125 4.48 -23.84 15.46
C ILE A 125 3.16 -24.48 15.86
N ASN A 126 3.22 -25.68 16.44
CA ASN A 126 2.04 -26.36 16.95
C ASN A 126 1.87 -26.15 18.45
N ARG A 127 0.64 -26.10 18.94
CA ARG A 127 0.34 -26.25 20.38
C ARG A 127 0.25 -27.71 20.75
N ARG A 128 -0.48 -28.50 19.94
CA ARG A 128 -0.73 -29.92 20.17
C ARG A 128 -0.49 -30.69 18.88
N TYR A 129 0.23 -31.80 18.97
CA TYR A 129 0.55 -32.70 17.85
C TYR A 129 -0.01 -34.09 18.16
N ALA A 130 -1.28 -34.30 17.84
CA ALA A 130 -2.06 -35.47 18.23
C ALA A 130 -2.62 -36.25 17.02
N GLY A 131 -2.05 -36.02 15.83
CA GLY A 131 -2.53 -36.55 14.57
C GLY A 131 -3.57 -35.63 13.94
N CYS A 132 -3.92 -35.88 12.67
CA CYS A 132 -4.65 -34.92 11.83
C CYS A 132 -5.82 -34.24 12.55
N ALA A 133 -6.74 -35.02 13.15
CA ALA A 133 -7.94 -34.49 13.82
C ALA A 133 -7.65 -33.65 15.08
N GLY A 134 -6.48 -33.82 15.70
CA GLY A 134 -6.10 -33.15 16.95
C GLY A 134 -4.95 -32.14 16.81
N ASP A 135 -4.35 -32.01 15.63
CA ASP A 135 -3.27 -31.07 15.37
C ASP A 135 -3.80 -29.63 15.36
N ASN A 136 -3.22 -28.78 16.20
CA ASN A 136 -3.55 -27.36 16.28
C ASN A 136 -2.34 -26.53 16.65
N GLY A 137 -2.40 -25.24 16.32
CA GLY A 137 -1.30 -24.31 16.58
C GLY A 137 -1.52 -22.96 15.91
N TRP A 138 -0.40 -22.29 15.62
CA TRP A 138 -0.40 -20.88 15.22
C TRP A 138 0.06 -20.65 13.79
N LEU A 139 1.04 -21.43 13.31
CA LEU A 139 1.62 -21.29 11.98
C LEU A 139 2.07 -22.65 11.44
N VAL A 140 1.84 -22.89 10.16
CA VAL A 140 2.44 -24.00 9.41
C VAL A 140 2.62 -23.62 7.94
N VAL A 141 3.78 -23.94 7.37
CA VAL A 141 4.03 -23.87 5.93
C VAL A 141 4.10 -25.28 5.37
N THR A 142 3.12 -25.67 4.57
CA THR A 142 3.11 -26.97 3.92
C THR A 142 3.88 -26.87 2.61
N ASP A 143 4.94 -27.67 2.48
CA ASP A 143 6.00 -27.47 1.47
C ASP A 143 6.26 -28.71 0.61
N ALA A 144 5.29 -29.63 0.53
CA ALA A 144 5.35 -30.74 -0.41
C ALA A 144 3.95 -31.27 -0.75
N ASN A 145 3.80 -31.78 -1.98
CA ASN A 145 2.66 -32.61 -2.36
C ASN A 145 3.04 -34.08 -2.14
N LYS A 146 2.66 -34.62 -0.99
CA LYS A 146 2.88 -36.04 -0.64
C LYS A 146 1.55 -36.70 -0.26
N PRO A 147 1.39 -38.03 -0.50
CA PRO A 147 0.24 -38.75 0.01
C PRO A 147 0.15 -38.60 1.53
N THR A 148 -0.96 -38.03 2.00
CA THR A 148 -1.16 -37.68 3.41
C THR A 148 -2.61 -37.89 3.83
N LYS A 149 -2.81 -38.17 5.11
CA LYS A 149 -4.13 -38.32 5.72
C LYS A 149 -4.68 -36.99 6.25
N CYS A 150 -3.83 -35.98 6.43
CA CYS A 150 -4.23 -34.71 7.03
C CYS A 150 -4.61 -33.70 5.94
N ASP A 151 -5.77 -33.07 6.08
CA ASP A 151 -6.28 -32.16 5.05
C ASP A 151 -5.40 -30.92 4.86
N VAL A 152 -4.80 -30.39 5.94
CA VAL A 152 -3.88 -29.24 5.86
C VAL A 152 -2.68 -29.52 4.94
N ASP A 153 -2.24 -30.77 4.84
CA ASP A 153 -1.09 -31.16 4.03
C ASP A 153 -1.46 -31.49 2.57
N LYS A 154 -2.76 -31.55 2.23
CA LYS A 154 -3.25 -31.85 0.86
C LYS A 154 -3.18 -30.61 -0.02
N VAL A 155 -1.96 -30.14 -0.28
CA VAL A 155 -1.68 -28.95 -1.09
C VAL A 155 -0.98 -29.31 -2.39
N THR A 156 -1.20 -28.53 -3.44
CA THR A 156 -0.53 -28.67 -4.75
C THR A 156 0.59 -27.66 -4.97
N VAL A 157 0.72 -26.70 -4.07
CA VAL A 157 1.67 -25.58 -4.07
C VAL A 157 2.06 -25.25 -2.63
N ALA A 158 3.18 -24.56 -2.44
CA ALA A 158 3.57 -24.10 -1.11
C ALA A 158 2.44 -23.24 -0.52
N THR A 159 2.01 -23.57 0.70
CA THR A 159 0.86 -22.91 1.33
C THR A 159 1.18 -22.58 2.77
N VAL A 160 0.92 -21.32 3.14
CA VAL A 160 1.07 -20.81 4.51
C VAL A 160 -0.30 -20.81 5.18
N PHE A 161 -0.43 -21.58 6.25
CA PHE A 161 -1.59 -21.58 7.13
C PHE A 161 -1.23 -20.93 8.46
N TYR A 162 -2.14 -20.14 8.99
CA TYR A 162 -1.97 -19.47 10.28
C TYR A 162 -3.31 -19.42 11.01
N SER A 163 -3.26 -19.28 12.33
CA SER A 163 -4.47 -19.06 13.11
C SER A 163 -5.06 -17.68 12.83
N THR A 164 -6.35 -17.62 12.50
CA THR A 164 -7.10 -16.37 12.31
C THR A 164 -7.61 -15.79 13.64
N LYS A 165 -7.47 -16.55 14.72
CA LYS A 165 -7.81 -16.11 16.09
C LYS A 165 -6.62 -15.36 16.69
N ASN A 166 -6.85 -14.65 17.78
CA ASN A 166 -5.78 -14.15 18.65
C ASN A 166 -5.15 -15.25 19.53
N ALA A 167 -5.37 -16.53 19.19
CA ALA A 167 -4.99 -17.74 19.92
C ALA A 167 -4.66 -18.87 18.92
N TYR A 168 -4.32 -20.08 19.36
CA TYR A 168 -4.18 -21.24 18.44
C TYR A 168 -5.49 -21.58 17.72
N ASP A 169 -5.40 -22.26 16.57
CA ASP A 169 -6.54 -22.84 15.88
C ASP A 169 -6.25 -24.27 15.37
N MET A 170 -7.32 -25.01 15.09
CA MET A 170 -7.24 -26.33 14.46
C MET A 170 -6.72 -26.17 13.03
N TYR A 171 -5.68 -26.93 12.66
CA TYR A 171 -5.15 -26.85 11.30
C TYR A 171 -6.13 -27.35 10.24
N ASN A 172 -7.06 -28.25 10.60
CA ASN A 172 -8.13 -28.71 9.71
C ASN A 172 -9.27 -27.70 9.57
N ASN A 173 -9.32 -26.68 10.42
CA ASN A 173 -10.32 -25.61 10.37
C ASN A 173 -9.75 -24.34 9.73
N CYS A 174 -8.51 -24.40 9.23
CA CYS A 174 -7.97 -23.31 8.45
C CYS A 174 -8.80 -23.20 7.18
N ASP A 175 -9.44 -22.04 7.01
CA ASP A 175 -10.19 -21.66 5.83
C ASP A 175 -9.24 -21.53 4.63
N CYS A 176 -8.78 -22.67 4.12
CA CYS A 176 -8.36 -22.81 2.74
C CYS A 176 -9.60 -23.06 1.89
N SER A 177 -10.53 -22.10 1.91
CA SER A 177 -11.39 -21.86 0.75
C SER A 177 -10.54 -21.27 -0.38
N CYS A 178 -9.62 -22.08 -0.91
CA CYS A 178 -9.35 -22.02 -2.34
C CYS A 178 -10.53 -22.73 -2.99
N ASN A 179 -11.67 -22.04 -3.04
CA ASN A 179 -12.80 -22.48 -3.83
C ASN A 179 -12.31 -22.41 -5.29
N THR A 180 -11.91 -23.55 -5.86
CA THR A 180 -11.61 -23.67 -7.30
C THR A 180 -12.88 -23.64 -8.13
N ASN A 181 -14.05 -23.45 -7.50
CA ASN A 181 -15.21 -22.95 -8.18
C ASN A 181 -15.03 -21.45 -8.44
N THR A 182 -14.45 -21.12 -9.59
CA THR A 182 -14.81 -19.90 -10.31
C THR A 182 -16.29 -19.96 -10.69
N THR A 183 -17.17 -19.93 -9.71
CA THR A 183 -18.42 -19.21 -9.87
C THR A 183 -18.03 -17.76 -9.68
N TYR A 184 -17.90 -17.02 -10.79
CA TYR A 184 -18.00 -15.57 -10.79
C TYR A 184 -19.10 -15.22 -9.80
N ILE A 185 -18.79 -14.37 -8.83
CA ILE A 185 -19.77 -13.90 -7.85
C ILE A 185 -20.93 -13.37 -8.70
N THR A 186 -22.05 -14.09 -8.74
CA THR A 186 -23.30 -13.54 -9.25
C THR A 186 -23.77 -12.59 -8.16
N LEU A 187 -23.16 -11.41 -8.17
CA LEU A 187 -23.41 -10.30 -7.27
C LEU A 187 -24.85 -9.83 -7.51
N ASN A 188 -25.75 -10.25 -6.64
CA ASN A 188 -27.03 -9.56 -6.43
C ASN A 188 -26.86 -8.25 -5.62
N ASP A 189 -25.62 -7.79 -5.41
CA ASP A 189 -25.27 -6.49 -4.80
C ASP A 189 -24.60 -5.54 -5.82
N THR A 190 -24.94 -5.66 -7.10
CA THR A 190 -24.38 -4.80 -8.18
C THR A 190 -24.73 -3.33 -7.99
N GLU A 191 -25.93 -2.99 -7.51
CA GLU A 191 -26.34 -1.59 -7.34
C GLU A 191 -25.58 -0.90 -6.21
N ALA A 192 -25.49 -1.53 -5.03
CA ALA A 192 -24.78 -0.97 -3.88
C ALA A 192 -23.26 -0.86 -4.13
N LEU A 193 -22.69 -1.83 -4.85
CA LEU A 193 -21.27 -1.82 -5.21
C LEU A 193 -20.97 -0.79 -6.31
N GLN A 194 -21.84 -0.68 -7.33
CA GLN A 194 -21.73 0.36 -8.35
C GLN A 194 -21.89 1.75 -7.73
N GLN A 195 -22.79 1.90 -6.76
CA GLN A 195 -22.98 3.16 -6.05
C GLN A 195 -21.71 3.57 -5.29
N LYS A 196 -21.06 2.64 -4.57
CA LYS A 196 -19.78 2.91 -3.91
C LYS A 196 -18.64 3.19 -4.88
N LEU A 197 -18.60 2.52 -6.03
CA LEU A 197 -17.60 2.77 -7.07
C LEU A 197 -17.77 4.16 -7.70
N GLU A 198 -19.01 4.59 -7.95
CA GLU A 198 -19.29 5.93 -8.45
C GLU A 198 -19.06 7.01 -7.38
N GLU A 199 -19.38 6.73 -6.12
CA GLU A 199 -19.05 7.60 -4.99
C GLU A 199 -17.53 7.84 -4.88
N LEU A 200 -16.73 6.76 -4.92
CA LEU A 200 -15.26 6.87 -4.89
C LEU A 200 -14.71 7.58 -6.12
N ARG A 201 -15.29 7.34 -7.31
CA ARG A 201 -14.90 8.06 -8.53
C ARG A 201 -15.18 9.55 -8.43
N GLN A 202 -16.30 9.96 -7.82
CA GLN A 202 -16.61 11.38 -7.63
C GLN A 202 -15.68 12.02 -6.60
N ILE A 203 -15.40 11.35 -5.48
CA ILE A 203 -14.46 11.84 -4.45
C ILE A 203 -13.07 12.08 -5.05
N LEU A 204 -12.61 11.16 -5.91
CA LEU A 204 -11.27 11.22 -6.51
C LEU A 204 -11.20 12.11 -7.77
N LYS A 205 -12.33 12.66 -8.23
CA LYS A 205 -12.37 13.52 -9.43
C LYS A 205 -11.88 14.93 -9.08
N VAL A 206 -10.60 15.17 -9.28
CA VAL A 206 -10.03 16.51 -9.13
C VAL A 206 -10.47 17.41 -10.28
N TYR A 207 -11.27 18.44 -9.98
CA TYR A 207 -11.68 19.42 -10.99
C TYR A 207 -10.49 20.31 -11.40
N ARG A 208 -10.28 20.47 -12.71
CA ARG A 208 -9.16 21.25 -13.29
C ARG A 208 -9.10 22.68 -12.76
N ASN A 209 -10.25 23.28 -12.46
CA ASN A 209 -10.36 24.64 -11.89
C ASN A 209 -9.98 24.73 -10.40
N ALA A 210 -10.04 23.63 -9.66
CA ALA A 210 -9.61 23.53 -8.27
C ALA A 210 -8.11 23.23 -8.13
N THR A 211 -7.42 22.93 -9.24
CA THR A 211 -5.98 22.67 -9.21
C THR A 211 -5.19 23.96 -8.98
N SER A 212 -4.14 23.88 -8.17
CA SER A 212 -3.23 25.00 -7.91
C SER A 212 -2.65 25.60 -9.19
N LYS A 213 -2.51 24.82 -10.28
CA LYS A 213 -2.10 25.32 -11.59
C LYS A 213 -3.13 26.28 -12.18
N TYR A 214 -4.42 25.94 -12.14
CA TYR A 214 -5.48 26.84 -12.58
C TYR A 214 -5.65 28.03 -11.65
N THR A 215 -5.59 27.84 -10.33
CA THR A 215 -5.63 28.93 -9.35
C THR A 215 -4.52 29.95 -9.62
N ARG A 216 -3.29 29.49 -9.92
CA ARG A 216 -2.16 30.35 -10.32
C ARG A 216 -2.38 31.13 -11.62
N THR A 217 -3.24 30.68 -12.53
CA THR A 217 -3.57 31.46 -13.74
C THR A 217 -4.48 32.66 -13.45
N LYS A 218 -5.22 32.64 -12.33
CA LYS A 218 -6.16 33.71 -11.98
C LYS A 218 -5.66 34.67 -10.90
N ILE A 219 -4.59 34.30 -10.20
CA ILE A 219 -3.98 35.14 -9.18
C ILE A 219 -2.69 35.70 -9.75
N SER A 220 -2.72 36.98 -10.14
CA SER A 220 -1.49 37.72 -10.42
C SER A 220 -0.83 38.10 -9.09
N ALA A 221 0.43 37.75 -8.92
CA ALA A 221 1.21 38.21 -7.78
C ALA A 221 1.62 39.68 -8.02
N PRO A 222 1.48 40.57 -7.04
CA PRO A 222 1.92 41.95 -7.19
C PRO A 222 3.43 41.99 -7.43
N ASP A 223 3.84 42.42 -8.63
CA ASP A 223 5.24 42.58 -9.01
C ASP A 223 5.65 44.05 -8.89
N HIS A 224 6.52 44.35 -7.92
CA HIS A 224 7.03 45.69 -7.65
C HIS A 224 8.08 46.13 -8.70
N ARG A 225 8.54 45.28 -9.61
CA ARG A 225 9.61 45.66 -10.55
C ARG A 225 9.25 46.95 -11.31
N PRO A 226 10.11 48.00 -11.30
CA PRO A 226 9.79 49.32 -11.87
C PRO A 226 9.35 49.28 -13.33
N SER A 227 9.87 48.31 -14.10
CA SER A 227 9.51 48.07 -15.49
C SER A 227 8.07 47.59 -15.67
N ALA A 228 7.53 46.81 -14.72
CA ALA A 228 6.16 46.30 -14.78
C ALA A 228 5.13 47.38 -14.39
N THR A 229 5.41 48.17 -13.36
CA THR A 229 4.56 49.32 -12.95
C THR A 229 4.55 50.45 -13.97
N GLY A 230 5.69 50.70 -14.65
CA GLY A 230 5.79 51.75 -15.67
C GLY A 230 4.96 51.48 -16.92
N MET A 231 4.94 50.24 -17.42
CA MET A 231 4.19 49.90 -18.63
C MET A 231 2.67 49.94 -18.44
N GLY A 232 2.16 49.53 -17.27
CA GLY A 232 0.72 49.51 -17.00
C GLY A 232 0.09 50.90 -16.91
N VAL A 233 0.76 51.85 -16.25
CA VAL A 233 0.26 53.22 -16.10
C VAL A 233 0.32 53.98 -17.43
N VAL A 234 1.42 53.87 -18.17
CA VAL A 234 1.62 54.64 -19.42
C VAL A 234 0.64 54.20 -20.51
N LEU A 235 0.46 52.89 -20.70
CA LEU A 235 -0.45 52.38 -21.72
C LEU A 235 -1.92 52.57 -21.32
N GLY A 236 -2.28 52.25 -20.08
CA GLY A 236 -3.66 52.30 -19.62
C GLY A 236 -4.23 53.72 -19.52
N MET A 237 -3.55 54.63 -18.81
CA MET A 237 -4.01 56.01 -18.70
C MET A 237 -3.80 56.80 -20.00
N GLY A 238 -2.72 56.54 -20.75
CA GLY A 238 -2.46 57.21 -22.01
C GLY A 238 -3.57 56.99 -23.04
N ILE A 239 -4.03 55.74 -23.21
CA ILE A 239 -5.08 55.41 -24.19
C ILE A 239 -6.43 56.02 -23.78
N LEU A 240 -6.79 55.97 -22.49
CA LEU A 240 -8.07 56.50 -22.01
C LEU A 240 -8.15 58.03 -22.10
N THR A 241 -7.06 58.72 -21.76
CA THR A 241 -7.00 60.19 -21.88
C THR A 241 -7.03 60.64 -23.34
N PHE A 242 -6.29 59.96 -24.22
CA PHE A 242 -6.25 60.29 -25.65
C PHE A 242 -7.62 60.07 -26.34
N SER A 243 -8.29 58.96 -26.02
CA SER A 243 -9.63 58.69 -26.55
C SER A 243 -10.67 59.71 -26.06
N ALA A 244 -10.62 60.13 -24.80
CA ALA A 244 -11.48 61.19 -24.28
C ALA A 244 -11.23 62.54 -25.01
N PHE A 245 -9.97 62.90 -25.27
CA PHE A 245 -9.64 64.12 -26.02
C PHE A 245 -10.17 64.08 -27.46
N ILE A 246 -10.06 62.95 -28.15
CA ILE A 246 -10.60 62.79 -29.51
C ILE A 246 -12.12 62.99 -29.53
N VAL A 247 -12.84 62.55 -28.51
CA VAL A 247 -14.30 62.74 -28.44
C VAL A 247 -14.65 64.20 -28.13
N VAL A 248 -13.91 64.86 -27.23
CA VAL A 248 -14.25 66.23 -26.81
C VAL A 248 -13.87 67.30 -27.83
N ILE A 249 -12.76 67.14 -28.57
CA ILE A 249 -12.27 68.17 -29.50
C ILE A 249 -13.28 68.52 -30.62
N PRO A 250 -13.97 67.57 -31.27
CA PRO A 250 -14.99 67.85 -32.29
C PRO A 250 -16.22 68.60 -31.76
N ASP A 251 -16.53 68.48 -30.47
CA ASP A 251 -17.69 69.12 -29.85
C ASP A 251 -17.41 70.56 -29.38
N LEU A 252 -16.13 70.95 -29.22
CA LEU A 252 -15.74 72.30 -28.80
C LEU A 252 -16.22 73.43 -29.74
N PRO A 253 -16.12 73.32 -31.08
CA PRO A 253 -16.65 74.34 -31.99
C PRO A 253 -18.17 74.50 -31.91
N VAL A 254 -18.90 73.40 -31.68
CA VAL A 254 -20.36 73.42 -31.55
C VAL A 254 -20.76 74.12 -30.25
N LEU A 255 -20.09 73.80 -29.14
CA LEU A 255 -20.27 74.48 -27.86
C LEU A 255 -19.94 75.98 -27.93
N TYR A 256 -18.84 76.35 -28.59
CA TYR A 256 -18.47 77.76 -28.78
C TYR A 256 -19.53 78.51 -29.60
N ARG A 257 -20.04 77.91 -30.68
CA ARG A 257 -21.12 78.49 -31.48
C ARG A 257 -22.40 78.67 -30.66
N HIS A 258 -22.76 77.70 -29.83
CA HIS A 258 -23.94 77.80 -28.97
C HIS A 258 -23.81 78.91 -27.92
N PHE A 259 -22.61 79.08 -27.33
CA PHE A 259 -22.33 80.15 -26.38
C PHE A 259 -22.32 81.54 -27.04
N TYR A 260 -21.77 81.65 -28.25
CA TYR A 260 -21.74 82.90 -29.01
C TYR A 260 -23.15 83.34 -29.44
N VAL A 261 -23.99 82.39 -29.91
CA VAL A 261 -25.40 82.65 -30.23
C VAL A 261 -26.20 83.04 -28.99
N PHE A 262 -25.97 82.37 -27.85
CA PHE A 262 -26.62 82.73 -26.59
C PHE A 262 -26.26 84.16 -26.15
N ASN A 263 -24.99 84.57 -26.28
CA ASN A 263 -24.57 85.94 -25.99
C ASN A 263 -25.13 86.98 -26.98
N LEU A 264 -25.25 86.65 -28.26
CA LEU A 264 -25.91 87.52 -29.26
C LEU A 264 -27.43 87.70 -28.98
N PHE A 265 -28.12 86.66 -28.52
CA PHE A 265 -29.51 86.78 -28.08
C PHE A 265 -29.66 87.63 -26.81
N LYS A 266 -28.65 87.63 -25.93
CA LYS A 266 -28.63 88.44 -24.71
C LYS A 266 -28.48 89.93 -25.01
N GLU A 267 -27.73 90.31 -26.05
CA GLU A 267 -27.62 91.72 -26.47
C GLU A 267 -28.83 92.21 -27.26
N LYS A 268 -29.55 91.34 -27.98
CA LYS A 268 -30.76 91.73 -28.75
C LYS A 268 -32.03 91.88 -27.90
N LYS A 269 -31.96 91.59 -26.60
CA LYS A 269 -33.06 91.73 -25.62
C LYS A 269 -32.89 92.97 -24.72
N ARG A 270 -32.08 93.93 -25.17
CA ARG A 270 -31.87 95.24 -24.57
C ARG A 270 -32.42 96.33 -25.48
#